data_AF-A0A961SLW9-F1
#
_entry.id   AF-A0A961SLW9-F1
#
_cell.length_a   1.000
_cell.length_b   1.000
_cell.length_c   1.000
_cell.angle_alpha   90.00
_cell.angle_beta   90.00
_cell.angle_gamma   90.00
#
_symmetry.space_group_name_H-M   'P 1'
#
loop_
_entity.id
_entity.type
_entity.pdbx_description
1 polymer ?
#
loop_
_entity_poly.entity_id
_entity_poly.type
_entity_poly.pdbx_seq_one_letter_code
_entity_poly.pdbx_strand_id
1 'polypeptide(L)'
;MSLANAQGSSTTVTKTPAAPQAAASQPAPQGALRPSIGQEVIPADNAAPVEEIVPPKVDEGASWQVAVEASKGPTPLIGPQQADAVDKINAYFNGVTSLEGNFEQTDSSNKRSNGRFYVLRPGKIRFDYAPPNPLRIIADGHSLAIEDKSLKTVEKYPIKSTPFRLLLAKNVDLGRDAKIVGVERDNSVLAITLEDRNGTAGHIKLSFDSGSQLELREWTITDAQGLTTRVTVDNLVRGRKKSSRFFKSDDVPSSPFQGMGG
;
A
#
# COMPACT_ATOMS: atom_id res chain seq x y z
N MET A 1 33.31 68.60 24.24
CA MET A 1 32.39 68.27 25.34
C MET A 1 32.63 66.82 25.74
N SER A 2 32.88 66.61 27.02
CA SER A 2 33.28 65.35 27.65
C SER A 2 32.18 64.29 27.70
N LEU A 3 32.67 63.08 28.03
CA LEU A 3 32.04 61.92 28.67
C LEU A 3 31.65 60.78 27.70
N ALA A 4 31.89 59.50 27.98
CA ALA A 4 32.83 58.72 28.80
C ALA A 4 32.36 57.25 28.66
N ASN A 5 33.30 56.31 28.55
CA ASN A 5 33.23 54.90 29.02
C ASN A 5 32.12 53.96 28.49
N ALA A 6 32.29 52.64 28.40
CA ALA A 6 33.43 51.73 28.49
C ALA A 6 32.92 50.31 28.16
N GLN A 7 33.78 49.53 27.52
CA GLN A 7 34.05 48.09 27.73
C GLN A 7 33.01 47.02 27.36
N GLY A 8 33.52 46.01 26.64
CA GLY A 8 32.90 44.71 26.44
C GLY A 8 33.58 43.89 25.33
N SER A 9 34.83 43.52 25.53
CA SER A 9 35.63 42.65 24.64
C SER A 9 34.98 41.26 24.46
N SER A 10 35.01 40.71 23.24
CA SER A 10 35.37 39.31 23.01
C SER A 10 35.64 39.04 21.53
N THR A 11 36.87 38.57 21.30
CA THR A 11 37.37 37.86 20.14
C THR A 11 36.47 36.67 19.74
N THR A 12 36.57 36.21 18.48
CA THR A 12 37.03 34.83 18.10
C THR A 12 36.42 34.36 16.76
N VAL A 13 37.32 34.11 15.79
CA VAL A 13 37.34 33.05 14.75
C VAL A 13 36.32 33.05 13.62
N THR A 14 36.84 33.34 12.42
CA THR A 14 36.39 32.86 11.12
C THR A 14 36.25 31.33 11.09
N LYS A 15 35.02 30.83 11.03
CA LYS A 15 34.69 29.43 10.74
C LYS A 15 34.23 29.32 9.30
N THR A 16 35.05 28.66 8.48
CA THR A 16 34.76 28.14 7.14
C THR A 16 33.34 27.56 7.05
N PRO A 17 32.52 27.91 6.03
CA PRO A 17 31.28 27.18 5.77
C PRO A 17 31.63 25.78 5.23
N ALA A 18 31.23 24.78 6.01
CA ALA A 18 31.33 23.37 5.66
C ALA A 18 30.44 23.04 4.45
N ALA A 19 30.92 22.10 3.63
CA ALA A 19 30.21 21.48 2.52
C ALA A 19 28.80 20.97 2.93
N PRO A 20 27.84 20.93 1.98
CA PRO A 20 26.47 20.49 2.27
C PRO A 20 26.48 19.04 2.77
N GLN A 21 26.06 18.90 4.03
CA GLN A 21 25.93 17.62 4.71
C GLN A 21 24.80 16.83 4.07
N ALA A 22 25.09 15.54 3.86
CA ALA A 22 24.27 14.54 3.20
C ALA A 22 22.78 14.61 3.57
N ALA A 23 21.94 14.49 2.52
CA ALA A 23 20.51 14.24 2.64
C ALA A 23 20.28 13.06 3.59
N ALA A 24 19.67 13.35 4.74
CA ALA A 24 19.23 12.33 5.68
C ALA A 24 18.24 11.40 4.97
N SER A 25 18.59 10.13 4.95
CA SER A 25 17.79 9.01 4.46
C SER A 25 16.44 8.96 5.18
N GLN A 26 15.40 9.55 4.58
CA GLN A 26 14.03 9.24 4.99
C GLN A 26 13.73 7.78 4.62
N PRO A 27 13.19 6.97 5.55
CA PRO A 27 12.71 5.64 5.19
C PRO A 27 11.65 5.78 4.10
N ALA A 28 11.71 4.88 3.12
CA ALA A 28 10.66 4.74 2.12
C ALA A 28 9.27 4.71 2.77
N PRO A 29 8.20 5.13 2.07
CA PRO A 29 6.86 5.06 2.60
C PRO A 29 6.44 3.60 2.58
N GLN A 30 6.83 2.87 3.63
CA GLN A 30 6.36 1.50 3.87
C GLN A 30 4.83 1.49 4.01
N GLY A 31 4.23 2.67 4.20
CA GLY A 31 2.80 2.97 4.16
C GLY A 31 2.37 4.04 3.16
N ALA A 32 2.82 4.06 1.91
CA ALA A 32 2.28 5.04 0.95
C ALA A 32 0.78 4.91 0.65
N LEU A 33 0.17 3.79 1.05
CA LEU A 33 -1.29 3.59 1.09
C LEU A 33 -1.89 3.92 2.47
N ARG A 34 -1.11 4.47 3.40
CA ARG A 34 -1.49 4.87 4.76
C ARG A 34 -1.53 6.40 4.84
N PRO A 35 -2.63 7.06 4.46
CA PRO A 35 -2.87 8.42 4.90
C PRO A 35 -3.17 8.39 6.41
N SER A 36 -2.24 8.87 7.23
CA SER A 36 -2.50 9.16 8.64
C SER A 36 -3.56 10.26 8.73
N ILE A 37 -4.77 9.90 9.16
CA ILE A 37 -5.84 10.87 9.43
C ILE A 37 -5.54 11.49 10.81
N GLY A 38 -5.42 12.81 10.85
CA GLY A 38 -5.33 13.58 12.09
C GLY A 38 -6.53 13.29 13.01
N GLN A 39 -6.27 13.31 14.31
CA GLN A 39 -7.26 13.10 15.37
C GLN A 39 -8.48 14.02 15.21
N GLU A 40 -9.67 13.44 15.05
CA GLU A 40 -10.91 14.10 15.44
C GLU A 40 -11.45 13.42 16.69
N VAL A 41 -11.54 14.20 17.76
CA VAL A 41 -11.95 13.80 19.10
C VAL A 41 -13.48 13.73 19.11
N ILE A 42 -14.06 12.57 19.40
CA ILE A 42 -15.50 12.45 19.67
C ILE A 42 -15.67 12.25 21.18
N PRO A 43 -16.42 13.10 21.89
CA PRO A 43 -16.66 12.95 23.31
C PRO A 43 -17.55 11.72 23.58
N ALA A 44 -17.20 11.01 24.64
CA ALA A 44 -17.96 9.89 25.17
C ALA A 44 -19.22 10.38 25.88
N ASP A 45 -20.40 9.91 25.47
CA ASP A 45 -21.51 9.67 26.39
C ASP A 45 -22.56 8.74 25.76
N ASN A 46 -22.62 7.49 26.22
CA ASN A 46 -23.77 6.89 26.91
C ASN A 46 -23.60 5.36 26.89
N ALA A 47 -23.38 4.79 28.06
CA ALA A 47 -23.37 3.36 28.32
C ALA A 47 -24.61 3.00 29.14
N ALA A 48 -25.40 2.03 28.66
CA ALA A 48 -26.37 1.27 29.44
C ALA A 48 -26.68 -0.04 28.67
N PRO A 49 -27.08 -1.14 29.35
CA PRO A 49 -26.16 -2.12 29.91
C PRO A 49 -26.23 -3.47 29.18
N VAL A 50 -25.17 -4.27 29.34
CA VAL A 50 -25.07 -5.65 28.85
C VAL A 50 -25.90 -6.57 29.72
N GLU A 51 -26.86 -7.28 29.12
CA GLU A 51 -27.61 -8.36 29.76
C GLU A 51 -26.85 -9.69 29.55
N GLU A 52 -26.59 -10.37 30.66
CA GLU A 52 -25.76 -11.57 30.78
C GLU A 52 -26.45 -12.78 30.10
N ILE A 53 -25.83 -13.30 29.03
CA ILE A 53 -26.34 -14.46 28.32
C ILE A 53 -25.92 -15.72 29.08
N VAL A 54 -26.87 -16.33 29.80
CA VAL A 54 -26.70 -17.66 30.40
C VAL A 54 -26.74 -18.71 29.27
N PRO A 55 -25.75 -19.63 29.15
CA PRO A 55 -25.79 -20.65 28.11
C PRO A 55 -26.85 -21.73 28.44
N PRO A 56 -27.63 -22.23 27.46
CA PRO A 56 -28.55 -23.33 27.69
C PRO A 56 -27.78 -24.65 27.84
N LYS A 57 -28.31 -25.51 28.72
CA LYS A 57 -27.83 -26.89 28.97
C LYS A 57 -27.73 -27.69 27.67
N VAL A 58 -26.57 -28.33 27.51
CA VAL A 58 -26.28 -29.37 26.52
C VAL A 58 -27.14 -30.61 26.78
N ASP A 59 -27.86 -31.07 25.75
CA ASP A 59 -28.46 -32.41 25.69
C ASP A 59 -27.46 -33.32 24.98
N GLU A 60 -27.08 -34.41 25.64
CA GLU A 60 -26.06 -35.35 25.18
C GLU A 60 -26.67 -36.32 24.16
N GLY A 61 -26.03 -36.43 22.99
CA GLY A 61 -26.15 -37.63 22.17
C GLY A 61 -26.76 -37.46 20.78
N ALA A 62 -26.12 -36.69 19.90
CA ALA A 62 -26.07 -36.96 18.46
C ALA A 62 -25.08 -36.00 17.80
N SER A 63 -24.34 -36.49 16.80
CA SER A 63 -23.69 -35.69 15.74
C SER A 63 -22.35 -34.97 16.01
N TRP A 64 -21.36 -35.61 16.63
CA TRP A 64 -19.95 -35.13 16.58
C TRP A 64 -19.21 -35.50 15.27
N GLN A 65 -19.82 -36.27 14.36
CA GLN A 65 -19.17 -36.70 13.11
C GLN A 65 -19.53 -35.85 11.88
N VAL A 66 -20.56 -35.00 11.94
CA VAL A 66 -20.98 -34.15 10.79
C VAL A 66 -20.50 -32.70 10.89
N ALA A 67 -20.01 -32.25 12.05
CA ALA A 67 -19.52 -30.89 12.24
C ALA A 67 -18.03 -30.68 11.87
N VAL A 68 -17.28 -31.76 11.59
CA VAL A 68 -15.84 -31.68 11.25
C VAL A 68 -15.60 -31.52 9.74
N GLU A 69 -16.64 -31.68 8.90
CA GLU A 69 -16.51 -31.65 7.44
C GLU A 69 -16.67 -30.24 6.82
N ALA A 70 -17.04 -29.20 7.58
CA ALA A 70 -17.51 -27.92 7.01
C ALA A 70 -16.60 -26.69 7.21
N SER A 71 -15.35 -26.85 7.64
CA SER A 71 -14.39 -25.73 7.66
C SER A 71 -12.94 -26.21 7.50
N LYS A 72 -12.65 -26.83 6.35
CA LYS A 72 -11.26 -26.93 5.90
C LYS A 72 -10.77 -25.51 5.63
N GLY A 73 -9.92 -24.99 6.51
CA GLY A 73 -9.22 -23.73 6.27
C GLY A 73 -8.32 -23.82 5.03
N PRO A 74 -7.68 -22.71 4.64
CA PRO A 74 -6.80 -22.68 3.48
C PRO A 74 -5.74 -23.79 3.56
N THR A 75 -5.63 -24.59 2.51
CA THR A 75 -4.65 -25.68 2.44
C THR A 75 -3.33 -25.14 1.87
N PRO A 76 -2.20 -25.25 2.60
CA PRO A 76 -0.90 -24.87 2.07
C PRO A 76 -0.54 -25.74 0.85
N LEU A 77 -0.12 -25.11 -0.24
CA LEU A 77 0.41 -25.76 -1.43
C LEU A 77 1.94 -25.85 -1.32
N ILE A 78 2.49 -27.04 -1.57
CA ILE A 78 3.94 -27.32 -1.51
C ILE A 78 4.41 -28.05 -2.76
N GLY A 79 5.71 -27.99 -3.03
CA GLY A 79 6.34 -28.75 -4.12
C GLY A 79 5.74 -28.41 -5.50
N PRO A 80 5.39 -29.40 -6.34
CA PRO A 80 4.86 -29.16 -7.68
C PRO A 80 3.58 -28.29 -7.69
N GLN A 81 2.69 -28.48 -6.71
CA GLN A 81 1.43 -27.73 -6.65
C GLN A 81 1.66 -26.23 -6.37
N GLN A 82 2.70 -25.93 -5.57
CA GLN A 82 3.12 -24.56 -5.32
C GLN A 82 3.69 -23.92 -6.59
N ALA A 83 4.55 -24.64 -7.32
CA ALA A 83 5.13 -24.17 -8.57
C ALA A 83 4.04 -23.86 -9.61
N ASP A 84 3.10 -24.79 -9.82
CA ASP A 84 1.98 -24.60 -10.74
C ASP A 84 1.12 -23.38 -10.38
N ALA A 85 0.91 -23.13 -9.09
CA ALA A 85 0.17 -21.96 -8.62
C ALA A 85 0.93 -20.65 -8.90
N VAL A 86 2.23 -20.63 -8.65
CA VAL A 86 3.10 -19.49 -8.94
C VAL A 86 3.10 -19.19 -10.44
N ASP A 87 3.18 -20.20 -11.29
CA ASP A 87 3.16 -20.05 -12.75
C ASP A 87 1.82 -19.48 -13.25
N LYS A 88 0.70 -19.93 -12.69
CA LYS A 88 -0.63 -19.36 -12.99
C LYS A 88 -0.70 -17.88 -12.61
N ILE A 89 -0.13 -17.49 -11.47
CA ILE A 89 -0.11 -16.11 -11.00
C ILE A 89 0.83 -15.25 -11.87
N ASN A 90 2.00 -15.77 -12.24
CA ASN A 90 2.90 -15.13 -13.19
C ASN A 90 2.19 -14.89 -14.53
N ALA A 91 1.51 -15.91 -15.06
CA ALA A 91 0.74 -15.81 -16.30
C ALA A 91 -0.39 -14.77 -16.20
N TYR A 92 -1.12 -14.75 -15.08
CA TYR A 92 -2.15 -13.75 -14.81
C TYR A 92 -1.59 -12.34 -14.91
N PHE A 93 -0.54 -12.03 -14.13
CA PHE A 93 0.02 -10.69 -14.15
C PHE A 93 0.55 -10.36 -15.53
N ASN A 94 1.35 -11.24 -16.15
CA ASN A 94 1.91 -11.00 -17.48
C ASN A 94 0.84 -10.76 -18.57
N GLY A 95 -0.34 -11.38 -18.47
CA GLY A 95 -1.46 -11.14 -19.37
C GLY A 95 -2.20 -9.80 -19.18
N VAL A 96 -2.02 -9.11 -18.06
CA VAL A 96 -2.77 -7.87 -17.75
C VAL A 96 -1.92 -6.63 -18.05
N THR A 97 -1.97 -6.06 -19.26
CA THR A 97 -1.22 -4.81 -19.54
C THR A 97 -1.87 -3.57 -18.92
N SER A 98 -3.21 -3.52 -18.93
CA SER A 98 -3.98 -2.43 -18.33
C SER A 98 -5.20 -2.99 -17.61
N LEU A 99 -5.51 -2.40 -16.46
CA LEU A 99 -6.62 -2.79 -15.58
C LEU A 99 -7.24 -1.54 -14.99
N GLU A 100 -8.56 -1.44 -14.95
CA GLU A 100 -9.29 -0.44 -14.17
C GLU A 100 -10.41 -1.11 -13.38
N GLY A 101 -10.81 -0.52 -12.26
CA GLY A 101 -11.88 -1.06 -11.41
C GLY A 101 -12.14 -0.17 -10.20
N ASN A 102 -12.94 -0.66 -9.26
CA ASN A 102 -13.11 -0.01 -7.96
C ASN A 102 -12.25 -0.71 -6.91
N PHE A 103 -11.98 0.01 -5.83
CA PHE A 103 -11.31 -0.56 -4.67
C PHE A 103 -12.02 -0.14 -3.37
N GLU A 104 -11.94 -1.00 -2.36
CA GLU A 104 -12.16 -0.64 -0.95
C GLU A 104 -10.90 -0.99 -0.16
N GLN A 105 -10.34 0.00 0.50
CA GLN A 105 -9.20 -0.11 1.38
C GLN A 105 -9.68 -0.11 2.83
N THR A 106 -9.11 -1.00 3.63
CA THR A 106 -9.16 -0.95 5.10
C THR A 106 -7.74 -0.82 5.63
N ASP A 107 -7.47 0.23 6.40
CA ASP A 107 -6.15 0.45 7.01
C ASP A 107 -6.00 -0.27 8.37
N SER A 108 -4.82 -0.11 8.99
CA SER A 108 -4.48 -0.72 10.28
C SER A 108 -5.35 -0.23 11.45
N SER A 109 -6.04 0.89 11.28
CA SER A 109 -6.96 1.48 12.25
C SER A 109 -8.42 1.08 11.96
N ASN A 110 -8.64 0.10 11.07
CA ASN A 110 -9.96 -0.33 10.57
C ASN A 110 -10.75 0.76 9.84
N LYS A 111 -10.11 1.88 9.46
CA LYS A 111 -10.78 2.91 8.68
C LYS A 111 -10.88 2.47 7.24
N ARG A 112 -12.10 2.60 6.70
CA ARG A 112 -12.41 2.24 5.31
C ARG A 112 -12.33 3.45 4.41
N SER A 113 -11.92 3.22 3.17
CA SER A 113 -11.89 4.24 2.12
C SER A 113 -12.03 3.54 0.78
N ASN A 114 -12.83 4.09 -0.14
CA ASN A 114 -13.06 3.47 -1.43
C ASN A 114 -12.73 4.44 -2.57
N GLY A 115 -12.78 3.94 -3.80
CA GLY A 115 -12.53 4.76 -4.97
C GLY A 115 -12.32 3.94 -6.23
N ARG A 116 -11.60 4.52 -7.18
CA ARG A 116 -11.27 3.90 -8.46
C ARG A 116 -9.77 3.74 -8.62
N PHE A 117 -9.35 2.63 -9.17
CA PHE A 117 -7.95 2.39 -9.49
C PHE A 117 -7.74 2.14 -10.98
N TYR A 118 -6.53 2.45 -11.43
CA TYR A 118 -6.09 2.28 -12.80
C TYR A 118 -4.66 1.78 -12.80
N VAL A 119 -4.37 0.80 -13.65
CA VAL A 119 -3.05 0.22 -13.83
C VAL A 119 -2.71 0.29 -15.31
N LEU A 120 -1.49 0.72 -15.60
CA LEU A 120 -0.87 0.57 -16.91
C LEU A 120 0.57 0.09 -16.71
N ARG A 121 0.80 -1.19 -16.98
CA ARG A 121 2.15 -1.75 -16.85
C ARG A 121 3.04 -1.33 -18.03
N PRO A 122 4.34 -1.12 -17.80
CA PRO A 122 5.04 -1.25 -16.52
C PRO A 122 4.93 0.00 -15.64
N GLY A 123 4.86 -0.21 -14.32
CA GLY A 123 5.16 0.80 -13.30
C GLY A 123 4.09 1.85 -13.03
N LYS A 124 3.03 1.95 -13.84
CA LYS A 124 2.03 3.01 -13.66
C LYS A 124 0.78 2.51 -12.96
N ILE A 125 0.41 3.22 -11.92
CA ILE A 125 -0.80 2.97 -11.16
C ILE A 125 -1.38 4.29 -10.67
N ARG A 126 -2.68 4.35 -10.51
CA ARG A 126 -3.36 5.50 -9.93
C ARG A 126 -4.55 5.02 -9.10
N PHE A 127 -4.67 5.56 -7.90
CA PHE A 127 -5.84 5.43 -7.03
C PHE A 127 -6.46 6.81 -6.84
N ASP A 128 -7.71 6.96 -7.25
CA ASP A 128 -8.52 8.13 -6.97
C ASP A 128 -9.51 7.75 -5.86
N TYR A 129 -9.34 8.32 -4.66
CA TYR A 129 -10.27 8.09 -3.55
C TYR A 129 -11.60 8.81 -3.83
N ALA A 130 -12.69 8.20 -3.40
CA ALA A 130 -14.02 8.79 -3.54
C ALA A 130 -14.22 9.92 -2.52
N PRO A 131 -15.02 10.94 -2.87
CA PRO A 131 -15.43 11.96 -1.92
C PRO A 131 -16.04 11.37 -0.63
N PRO A 132 -15.84 12.01 0.53
CA PRO A 132 -15.18 13.30 0.73
C PRO A 132 -13.65 13.23 0.79
N ASN A 133 -13.04 12.06 0.59
CA ASN A 133 -11.58 11.91 0.69
C ASN A 133 -10.88 12.56 -0.53
N PRO A 134 -10.07 13.62 -0.33
CA PRO A 134 -9.42 14.35 -1.41
C PRO A 134 -8.14 13.67 -1.93
N LEU A 135 -7.78 12.52 -1.35
CA LEU A 135 -6.51 11.84 -1.60
C LEU A 135 -6.46 11.24 -3.01
N ARG A 136 -5.29 11.35 -3.63
CA ARG A 136 -4.97 10.68 -4.89
C ARG A 136 -3.55 10.13 -4.81
N ILE A 137 -3.38 8.87 -5.21
CA ILE A 137 -2.07 8.22 -5.23
C ILE A 137 -1.73 7.90 -6.67
N ILE A 138 -0.56 8.31 -7.15
CA ILE A 138 -0.12 8.14 -8.54
C ILE A 138 1.29 7.61 -8.55
N ALA A 139 1.52 6.51 -9.27
CA ALA A 139 2.86 6.08 -9.64
C ALA A 139 3.07 6.23 -11.15
N ASP A 140 4.21 6.81 -11.53
CA ASP A 140 4.57 7.08 -12.93
C ASP A 140 5.56 6.05 -13.50
N GLY A 141 5.98 5.07 -12.70
CA GLY A 141 6.98 4.06 -13.01
C GLY A 141 8.36 4.33 -12.43
N HIS A 142 8.60 5.52 -11.90
CA HIS A 142 9.84 5.87 -11.19
C HIS A 142 9.55 6.26 -9.74
N SER A 143 8.50 7.07 -9.56
CA SER A 143 8.07 7.60 -8.28
C SER A 143 6.62 7.29 -8.00
N LEU A 144 6.27 7.28 -6.72
CA LEU A 144 4.93 7.25 -6.18
C LEU A 144 4.68 8.61 -5.52
N ALA A 145 3.66 9.31 -5.97
CA ALA A 145 3.19 10.57 -5.41
C ALA A 145 1.88 10.32 -4.64
N ILE A 146 1.80 10.86 -3.44
CA ILE A 146 0.59 10.94 -2.62
C ILE A 146 0.17 12.41 -2.62
N GLU A 147 -1.02 12.68 -3.10
CA GLU A 147 -1.53 14.04 -3.28
C GLU A 147 -2.77 14.24 -2.43
N ASP A 148 -2.73 15.24 -1.55
CA ASP A 148 -3.92 15.70 -0.83
C ASP A 148 -4.41 17.01 -1.46
N LYS A 149 -5.55 16.96 -2.14
CA LYS A 149 -6.10 18.15 -2.81
C LYS A 149 -6.64 19.19 -1.85
N SER A 150 -7.04 18.80 -0.63
CA SER A 150 -7.54 19.74 0.37
C SER A 150 -6.40 20.54 0.99
N LEU A 151 -5.26 19.87 1.24
CA LEU A 151 -4.07 20.47 1.83
C LEU A 151 -3.09 21.02 0.78
N LYS A 152 -3.31 20.72 -0.51
CA LYS A 152 -2.41 21.06 -1.63
C LYS A 152 -0.99 20.53 -1.41
N THR A 153 -0.87 19.35 -0.82
CA THR A 153 0.41 18.70 -0.57
C THR A 153 0.66 17.59 -1.58
N VAL A 154 1.93 17.40 -1.93
CA VAL A 154 2.39 16.28 -2.74
C VAL A 154 3.62 15.68 -2.11
N GLU A 155 3.54 14.42 -1.72
CA GLU A 155 4.64 13.65 -1.14
C GLU A 155 5.12 12.62 -2.15
N LYS A 156 6.41 12.68 -2.52
CA LYS A 156 6.99 11.81 -3.54
C LYS A 156 8.00 10.84 -2.96
N TYR A 157 7.92 9.60 -3.43
CA TYR A 157 8.77 8.52 -2.97
C TYR A 157 9.21 7.59 -4.11
N PRO A 158 10.36 6.91 -4.01
CA PRO A 158 10.75 5.92 -5.01
C PRO A 158 9.81 4.70 -5.01
N ILE A 159 9.23 4.36 -6.16
CA ILE A 159 8.33 3.19 -6.26
C ILE A 159 9.05 1.87 -5.94
N LYS A 160 10.37 1.84 -6.17
CA LYS A 160 11.26 0.69 -5.92
C LYS A 160 11.31 0.28 -4.45
N SER A 161 10.86 1.14 -3.54
CA SER A 161 10.87 0.86 -2.12
C SER A 161 9.52 0.37 -1.60
N THR A 162 8.57 0.10 -2.50
CA THR A 162 7.23 -0.41 -2.15
C THR A 162 7.11 -1.88 -2.53
N PRO A 163 6.40 -2.71 -1.74
CA PRO A 163 6.12 -4.12 -2.11
C PRO A 163 5.36 -4.25 -3.44
N PHE A 164 4.60 -3.23 -3.81
CA PHE A 164 3.79 -3.20 -5.04
C PHE A 164 4.64 -3.25 -6.33
N ARG A 165 5.94 -2.94 -6.25
CA ARG A 165 6.84 -2.95 -7.41
C ARG A 165 6.89 -4.30 -8.13
N LEU A 166 6.75 -5.40 -7.39
CA LEU A 166 6.82 -6.76 -7.93
C LEU A 166 5.71 -7.01 -8.95
N LEU A 167 4.53 -6.43 -8.72
CA LEU A 167 3.34 -6.61 -9.56
C LEU A 167 3.31 -5.68 -10.78
N LEU A 168 4.04 -4.57 -10.70
CA LEU A 168 4.07 -3.55 -11.74
C LEU A 168 5.23 -3.71 -12.72
N ALA A 169 6.08 -4.72 -12.54
CA ALA A 169 7.18 -5.01 -13.45
C ALA A 169 6.67 -5.32 -14.88
N LYS A 170 7.52 -5.04 -15.89
CA LYS A 170 7.21 -5.34 -17.30
C LYS A 170 6.98 -6.83 -17.51
N ASN A 171 7.85 -7.65 -16.93
CA ASN A 171 7.74 -9.09 -16.89
C ASN A 171 7.75 -9.49 -15.42
N VAL A 172 6.67 -10.11 -14.96
CA VAL A 172 6.53 -10.59 -13.58
C VAL A 172 7.03 -12.02 -13.53
N ASP A 173 8.02 -12.24 -12.66
CA ASP A 173 8.55 -13.56 -12.31
C ASP A 173 8.70 -13.62 -10.78
N LEU A 174 7.66 -14.10 -10.11
CA LEU A 174 7.59 -14.14 -8.65
C LEU A 174 8.57 -15.17 -8.05
N GLY A 175 8.96 -16.21 -8.80
CA GLY A 175 9.92 -17.21 -8.34
C GLY A 175 11.34 -16.65 -8.28
N ARG A 176 11.68 -15.76 -9.23
CA ARG A 176 12.98 -15.08 -9.28
C ARG A 176 13.02 -13.82 -8.41
N ASP A 177 12.01 -12.97 -8.50
CA ASP A 177 12.07 -11.59 -8.00
C ASP A 177 11.56 -11.44 -6.56
N ALA A 178 10.89 -12.46 -6.02
CA ALA A 178 10.35 -12.47 -4.66
C ALA A 178 10.79 -13.70 -3.87
N LYS A 179 10.70 -13.61 -2.55
CA LYS A 179 10.73 -14.77 -1.65
C LYS A 179 9.28 -15.18 -1.41
N ILE A 180 8.91 -16.38 -1.83
CA ILE A 180 7.57 -16.92 -1.62
C ILE A 180 7.51 -17.43 -0.19
N VAL A 181 6.70 -16.77 0.64
CA VAL A 181 6.49 -17.12 2.05
C VAL A 181 5.52 -18.30 2.16
N GLY A 182 4.47 -18.29 1.34
CA GLY A 182 3.47 -19.35 1.31
C GLY A 182 2.54 -19.22 0.13
N VAL A 183 1.99 -20.35 -0.30
CA VAL A 183 0.88 -20.41 -1.25
C VAL A 183 -0.20 -21.25 -0.60
N GLU A 184 -1.42 -20.77 -0.61
CA GLU A 184 -2.55 -21.41 0.04
C GLU A 184 -3.70 -21.50 -0.96
N ARG A 185 -4.47 -22.59 -0.92
CA ARG A 185 -5.69 -22.73 -1.70
C ARG A 185 -6.85 -23.17 -0.81
N ASP A 186 -7.98 -22.52 -1.01
CA ASP A 186 -9.30 -22.95 -0.55
C ASP A 186 -10.20 -23.17 -1.80
N ASN A 187 -11.44 -23.64 -1.62
CA ASN A 187 -12.36 -24.07 -2.68
C ASN A 187 -12.47 -23.10 -3.87
N SER A 188 -12.46 -21.79 -3.61
CA SER A 188 -12.60 -20.74 -4.64
C SER A 188 -11.50 -19.69 -4.59
N VAL A 189 -10.50 -19.85 -3.72
CA VAL A 189 -9.46 -18.85 -3.50
C VAL A 189 -8.07 -19.46 -3.66
N LEU A 190 -7.25 -18.84 -4.49
CA LEU A 190 -5.80 -19.05 -4.49
C LEU A 190 -5.14 -17.83 -3.87
N ALA A 191 -4.30 -18.03 -2.86
CA ALA A 191 -3.55 -16.96 -2.22
C ALA A 191 -2.03 -17.22 -2.29
N ILE A 192 -1.26 -16.14 -2.45
CA ILE A 192 0.20 -16.17 -2.38
C ILE A 192 0.70 -15.05 -1.47
N THR A 193 1.63 -15.37 -0.58
CA THR A 193 2.33 -14.40 0.27
C THR A 193 3.76 -14.27 -0.18
N LEU A 194 4.18 -13.02 -0.44
CA LEU A 194 5.45 -12.67 -1.03
C LEU A 194 6.18 -11.66 -0.16
N GLU A 195 7.48 -11.89 0.02
CA GLU A 195 8.43 -10.90 0.52
C GLU A 195 9.31 -10.41 -0.64
N ASP A 196 9.57 -9.11 -0.66
CA ASP A 196 10.50 -8.54 -1.61
C ASP A 196 11.95 -8.87 -1.23
N ARG A 197 12.71 -9.52 -2.12
CA ARG A 197 14.14 -9.83 -1.89
C ARG A 197 15.03 -8.60 -1.78
N ASN A 198 14.66 -7.49 -2.41
CA ASN A 198 15.45 -6.26 -2.48
C ASN A 198 14.77 -5.08 -1.79
N GLY A 199 13.67 -5.32 -1.06
CA GLY A 199 12.82 -4.31 -0.43
C GLY A 199 13.01 -4.21 1.08
N THR A 200 12.34 -3.24 1.69
CA THR A 200 12.30 -3.08 3.15
C THR A 200 11.34 -4.08 3.79
N ALA A 201 11.49 -4.32 5.10
CA ALA A 201 10.75 -5.32 5.86
C ALA A 201 9.22 -5.19 5.68
N GLY A 202 8.58 -6.29 5.28
CA GLY A 202 7.14 -6.40 5.03
C GLY A 202 6.82 -7.51 4.03
N HIS A 203 5.54 -7.88 3.92
CA HIS A 203 5.06 -8.86 2.96
C HIS A 203 3.75 -8.43 2.31
N ILE A 204 3.47 -8.96 1.12
CA ILE A 204 2.21 -8.79 0.41
C ILE A 204 1.54 -10.15 0.23
N LYS A 205 0.30 -10.26 0.70
CA LYS A 205 -0.59 -11.39 0.40
C LYS A 205 -1.52 -10.99 -0.73
N LEU A 206 -1.61 -11.80 -1.77
CA LEU A 206 -2.50 -11.61 -2.91
C LEU A 206 -3.51 -12.74 -2.89
N SER A 207 -4.80 -12.41 -3.00
CA SER A 207 -5.90 -13.38 -3.04
C SER A 207 -6.62 -13.27 -4.38
N PHE A 208 -6.79 -14.41 -5.02
CA PHE A 208 -7.40 -14.54 -6.33
C PHE A 208 -8.64 -15.42 -6.23
N ASP A 209 -9.69 -15.04 -6.96
CA ASP A 209 -10.75 -15.96 -7.33
C ASP A 209 -10.14 -17.04 -8.25
N SER A 210 -10.32 -18.32 -7.89
CA SER A 210 -9.80 -19.46 -8.62
C SER A 210 -10.89 -20.29 -9.29
N GLY A 211 -12.00 -19.65 -9.68
CA GLY A 211 -13.08 -20.26 -10.45
C GLY A 211 -12.68 -20.56 -11.90
N SER A 212 -13.49 -20.14 -12.87
CA SER A 212 -13.24 -20.43 -14.29
C SER A 212 -12.01 -19.71 -14.85
N GLN A 213 -11.69 -18.53 -14.33
CA GLN A 213 -10.50 -17.76 -14.68
C GLN A 213 -9.91 -17.13 -13.42
N LEU A 214 -8.57 -17.17 -13.31
CA LEU A 214 -7.89 -16.54 -12.19
C LEU A 214 -8.09 -15.01 -12.26
N GLU A 215 -8.57 -14.42 -11.16
CA GLU A 215 -8.81 -12.98 -11.08
C GLU A 215 -8.43 -12.43 -9.71
N LEU A 216 -7.63 -11.36 -9.66
CA LEU A 216 -7.24 -10.71 -8.41
C LEU A 216 -8.47 -10.12 -7.73
N ARG A 217 -8.65 -10.42 -6.43
CA ARG A 217 -9.77 -9.92 -5.62
C ARG A 217 -9.32 -9.04 -4.47
N GLU A 218 -8.16 -9.36 -3.90
CA GLU A 218 -7.66 -8.66 -2.73
C GLU A 218 -6.14 -8.68 -2.72
N TRP A 219 -5.53 -7.62 -2.19
CA TRP A 219 -4.19 -7.69 -1.64
C TRP A 219 -4.13 -7.12 -0.25
N THR A 220 -3.26 -7.68 0.57
CA THR A 220 -2.98 -7.23 1.92
C THR A 220 -1.49 -6.96 2.02
N ILE A 221 -1.11 -5.76 2.44
CA ILE A 221 0.27 -5.36 2.70
C ILE A 221 0.46 -5.28 4.19
N THR A 222 1.49 -5.95 4.69
CA THR A 222 1.94 -5.87 6.09
C THR A 222 3.32 -5.26 6.09
N ASP A 223 3.50 -4.14 6.80
CA ASP A 223 4.80 -3.48 6.89
C ASP A 223 5.70 -4.08 7.99
N ALA A 224 6.90 -3.53 8.16
CA ALA A 224 7.90 -3.95 9.14
C ALA A 224 7.40 -3.88 10.60
N GLN A 225 6.41 -3.03 10.87
CA GLN A 225 5.82 -2.82 12.19
C GLN A 225 4.63 -3.76 12.43
N GLY A 226 4.29 -4.62 11.45
CA GLY A 226 3.14 -5.52 11.49
C GLY A 226 1.82 -4.84 11.14
N LEU A 227 1.86 -3.57 10.69
CA LEU A 227 0.65 -2.81 10.41
C LEU A 227 0.13 -3.21 9.03
N THR A 228 -1.16 -3.54 8.99
CA THR A 228 -1.80 -4.18 7.85
C THR A 228 -2.69 -3.20 7.09
N THR A 229 -2.56 -3.14 5.78
CA THR A 229 -3.49 -2.45 4.88
C THR A 229 -4.05 -3.46 3.89
N ARG A 230 -5.37 -3.62 3.88
CA ARG A 230 -6.10 -4.52 2.98
C ARG A 230 -6.78 -3.71 1.90
N VAL A 231 -6.73 -4.17 0.65
CA VAL A 231 -7.45 -3.58 -0.47
C VAL A 231 -8.18 -4.68 -1.21
N THR A 232 -9.50 -4.57 -1.30
CA THR A 232 -10.34 -5.39 -2.17
C THR A 232 -10.58 -4.66 -3.48
N VAL A 233 -10.76 -5.40 -4.56
CA VAL A 233 -11.05 -4.85 -5.89
C VAL A 233 -12.20 -5.57 -6.57
N ASP A 234 -13.01 -4.79 -7.28
CA ASP A 234 -14.17 -5.28 -8.03
C ASP A 234 -14.33 -4.53 -9.35
N ASN A 235 -15.31 -4.98 -10.15
CA ASN A 235 -15.67 -4.36 -11.43
C ASN A 235 -14.46 -4.19 -12.37
N LEU A 236 -13.65 -5.24 -12.45
CA LEU A 236 -12.38 -5.23 -13.17
C LEU A 236 -12.59 -5.20 -14.68
N VAL A 237 -11.95 -4.24 -15.35
CA VAL A 237 -11.95 -4.11 -16.80
C VAL A 237 -10.51 -4.09 -17.33
N ARG A 238 -10.20 -5.06 -18.20
CA ARG A 238 -8.88 -5.20 -18.83
C ARG A 238 -8.84 -4.52 -20.20
N GLY A 239 -7.64 -4.20 -20.68
CA GLY A 239 -7.40 -3.73 -22.05
C GLY A 239 -7.77 -2.27 -22.34
N ARG A 240 -8.49 -1.58 -21.44
CA ARG A 240 -8.75 -0.14 -21.53
C ARG A 240 -7.53 0.67 -21.10
N LYS A 241 -6.71 1.07 -22.08
CA LYS A 241 -5.48 1.83 -21.83
C LYS A 241 -5.80 3.32 -21.59
N LYS A 242 -5.31 3.87 -20.47
CA LYS A 242 -5.20 5.33 -20.27
C LYS A 242 -3.91 5.84 -20.89
N SER A 243 -3.87 7.13 -21.22
CA SER A 243 -2.63 7.76 -21.70
C SER A 243 -1.57 7.80 -20.58
N SER A 244 -0.29 7.77 -20.93
CA SER A 244 0.80 7.85 -19.93
C SER A 244 0.72 9.12 -19.06
N ARG A 245 0.24 10.24 -19.62
CA ARG A 245 0.02 11.50 -18.89
C ARG A 245 -1.02 11.38 -17.77
N PHE A 246 -1.96 10.43 -17.86
CA PHE A 246 -2.96 10.20 -16.82
C PHE A 246 -2.36 9.75 -15.47
N PHE A 247 -1.14 9.22 -15.53
CA PHE A 247 -0.35 8.72 -14.38
C PHE A 247 0.80 9.67 -14.01
N LYS A 248 0.66 10.96 -14.29
CA LYS A 248 1.60 11.99 -13.82
C LYS A 248 0.96 12.75 -12.66
N SER A 249 1.78 13.04 -11.65
CA SER A 249 1.41 13.93 -10.55
C SER A 249 1.26 15.37 -11.04
N ASP A 250 0.38 16.14 -10.40
CA ASP A 250 0.14 17.55 -10.70
C ASP A 250 1.21 18.49 -10.12
N ASP A 251 2.16 17.96 -9.33
CA ASP A 251 3.34 18.69 -8.88
C ASP A 251 4.26 18.99 -10.07
N VAL A 252 4.02 20.14 -10.70
CA VAL A 252 4.94 20.78 -11.64
C VAL A 252 6.16 21.18 -10.80
N PRO A 253 7.38 20.70 -11.11
CA PRO A 253 8.55 21.20 -10.41
C PRO A 253 8.57 22.72 -10.57
N SER A 254 8.53 23.44 -9.44
CA SER A 254 8.72 24.87 -9.42
C SER A 254 10.08 25.14 -10.08
N SER A 255 10.08 25.65 -11.30
CA SER A 255 11.31 26.07 -11.97
C SER A 255 12.01 27.09 -11.07
N PRO A 256 13.21 26.82 -10.53
CA PRO A 256 14.00 27.89 -9.97
C PRO A 256 14.61 28.64 -11.16
N PHE A 257 14.56 29.97 -11.12
CA PHE A 257 15.19 30.92 -12.05
C PHE A 257 14.44 31.23 -13.35
N GLN A 258 13.39 32.06 -13.23
CA GLN A 258 13.02 33.00 -14.28
C GLN A 258 13.02 34.42 -13.66
N GLY A 259 14.17 35.08 -13.64
CA GLY A 259 14.26 36.45 -13.15
C GLY A 259 15.68 36.92 -12.87
N MET A 260 16.34 37.44 -13.92
CA MET A 260 17.21 38.63 -13.93
C MET A 260 18.13 38.57 -15.16
N GLY A 261 17.53 38.82 -16.33
CA GLY A 261 18.22 39.32 -17.50
C GLY A 261 17.51 40.61 -17.89
N GLY A 262 18.14 41.74 -17.61
CA GLY A 262 17.64 43.09 -17.82
C GLY A 262 18.52 44.10 -17.12
#